data_AF-A0A1E5WKP7-F1
#
_entry.id   AF-A0A1E5WKP7-F1
#
_cell.length_a   1.000
_cell.length_b   1.000
_cell.length_c   1.000
_cell.angle_alpha   90.00
_cell.angle_beta   90.00
_cell.angle_gamma   90.00
#
_symmetry.space_group_name_H-M   'P 1'
#
loop_
_entity.id
_entity.type
_entity.pdbx_description
1 polymer ?
#
loop_
_entity_poly.entity_id
_entity_poly.type
_entity_poly.pdbx_seq_one_letter_code
_entity_poly.pdbx_strand_id
1 'polypeptide(L)'
;LLPKEVEEDDDCTKLTLSGLLNFIDGLWSACGGERIIIFTTNKKDQLDPALIRRGRMDKHIEMSYCRYEAFKVLASNYLDITDHQLFELFGEIEKLLEDVDMSPADVAEHLMVTEKRDADACLKGLVVALKKAKEQVVIIMEKPEQSKLNKGIGEGWKDDKANKDETC
;
A
#
# COMPACT_ATOMS: atom_id res chain seq x y z
N LEU A 1 50.33 -6.98 -25.08
CA LEU A 1 49.60 -6.08 -24.16
C LEU A 1 48.12 -6.22 -24.51
N LEU A 2 47.39 -7.01 -23.72
CA LEU A 2 45.95 -7.22 -23.89
C LEU A 2 45.21 -5.96 -23.39
N PRO A 3 44.13 -5.51 -24.03
CA PRO A 3 43.29 -4.44 -23.48
C PRO A 3 42.60 -4.95 -22.22
N LYS A 4 42.68 -4.19 -21.13
CA LYS A 4 41.86 -4.40 -19.93
C LYS A 4 40.40 -4.20 -20.30
N GLU A 5 39.56 -5.16 -19.92
CA GLU A 5 38.11 -5.05 -19.98
C GLU A 5 37.68 -3.84 -19.13
N VAL A 6 36.86 -2.98 -19.74
CA VAL A 6 36.19 -1.88 -19.06
C VAL A 6 35.04 -2.52 -18.30
N GLU A 7 35.12 -2.58 -16.97
CA GLU A 7 33.96 -2.93 -16.16
C GLU A 7 32.94 -1.79 -16.32
N GLU A 8 31.78 -2.11 -16.89
CA GLU A 8 30.65 -1.19 -17.02
C GLU A 8 30.04 -1.02 -15.62
N ASP A 9 30.25 0.16 -15.03
CA ASP A 9 29.61 0.60 -13.79
C ASP A 9 28.08 0.73 -14.01
N ASP A 10 27.32 -0.34 -13.76
CA ASP A 10 25.84 -0.35 -13.73
C ASP A 10 25.27 0.25 -12.42
N ASP A 11 25.89 1.31 -11.91
CA ASP A 11 25.37 2.10 -10.77
C ASP A 11 24.66 3.40 -11.24
N CYS A 12 24.60 3.64 -12.56
CA CYS A 12 24.07 4.87 -13.14
C CYS A 12 22.51 4.94 -13.19
N THR A 13 21.80 3.83 -12.94
CA THR A 13 20.33 3.78 -13.11
C THR A 13 19.53 3.58 -11.82
N LYS A 14 20.17 3.62 -10.65
CA LYS A 14 19.44 3.67 -9.37
C LYS A 14 18.83 5.06 -9.17
N LEU A 15 17.58 5.22 -9.61
CA LEU A 15 16.77 6.37 -9.25
C LEU A 15 16.59 6.39 -7.73
N THR A 16 17.20 7.37 -7.08
CA THR A 16 16.97 7.62 -5.66
C THR A 16 15.64 8.35 -5.49
N LEU A 17 14.90 8.00 -4.44
CA LEU A 17 13.68 8.70 -4.07
C LEU A 17 13.95 10.21 -3.95
N SER A 18 15.06 10.60 -3.30
CA SER A 18 15.49 11.99 -3.18
C SER A 18 15.73 12.67 -4.54
N GLY A 19 16.31 11.98 -5.51
CA GLY A 19 16.53 12.50 -6.87
C GLY A 19 15.22 12.77 -7.62
N LEU A 20 14.28 11.83 -7.55
CA LEU A 20 12.94 12.00 -8.12
C LEU A 20 12.19 13.18 -7.48
N LEU A 21 12.31 13.33 -6.17
CA LEU A 21 11.66 14.39 -5.41
C LEU A 21 12.21 15.78 -5.73
N ASN A 22 13.54 15.90 -5.87
CA ASN A 22 14.18 17.15 -6.30
C ASN A 22 13.76 17.56 -7.72
N PHE A 23 13.57 16.59 -8.61
CA PHE A 23 13.04 16.85 -9.95
C PHE A 23 11.61 17.37 -9.92
N ILE A 24 10.74 16.76 -9.10
CA ILE A 24 9.35 17.21 -8.89
C ILE A 24 9.33 18.63 -8.28
N ASP A 25 10.22 18.92 -7.33
CA ASP A 25 10.40 20.27 -6.76
C ASP A 25 10.70 21.33 -7.82
N GLY A 26 11.51 20.96 -8.82
CA GLY A 26 11.76 21.79 -10.00
C GLY A 26 10.51 22.03 -10.84
N LEU A 27 9.71 20.99 -11.06
CA LEU A 27 8.45 21.08 -11.81
C LEU A 27 7.41 21.98 -11.13
N TRP A 28 7.32 21.94 -9.79
CA TRP A 28 6.44 22.83 -9.03
C TRP A 28 6.83 24.31 -9.15
N SER A 29 8.12 24.61 -9.35
CA SER A 29 8.64 25.98 -9.37
C SER A 29 8.69 26.60 -10.78
N ALA A 30 8.74 25.77 -11.82
CA ALA A 30 9.11 26.21 -13.18
C ALA A 30 7.95 26.61 -14.11
N CYS A 31 6.69 26.53 -13.67
CA CYS A 31 5.55 26.62 -14.60
C CYS A 31 4.49 27.64 -14.14
N GLY A 32 4.32 28.72 -14.91
CA GLY A 32 3.30 29.75 -14.68
C GLY A 32 1.86 29.36 -15.06
N GLY A 33 1.50 28.07 -14.95
CA GLY A 33 0.16 27.55 -15.26
C GLY A 33 -0.38 26.67 -14.14
N GLU A 34 -1.70 26.61 -13.99
CA GLU A 34 -2.38 25.81 -12.97
C GLU A 34 -2.23 24.31 -13.29
N ARG A 35 -1.71 23.52 -12.34
CA ARG A 35 -1.52 22.06 -12.49
C ARG A 35 -1.96 21.34 -11.23
N ILE A 36 -2.63 20.20 -11.39
CA ILE A 36 -2.95 19.26 -10.31
C ILE A 36 -2.04 18.05 -10.46
N ILE A 37 -1.33 17.68 -9.40
CA ILE A 37 -0.44 16.51 -9.38
C ILE A 37 -0.91 15.58 -8.27
N ILE A 38 -1.17 14.31 -8.62
CA ILE A 38 -1.66 13.28 -7.71
C ILE A 38 -0.51 12.31 -7.43
N PHE A 39 -0.24 12.07 -6.14
CA PHE A 39 0.73 11.09 -5.68
C PHE A 39 0.02 9.99 -4.90
N THR A 40 0.49 8.76 -5.04
CA THR A 40 0.03 7.60 -4.27
C THR A 40 1.22 6.97 -3.58
N THR A 41 1.11 6.70 -2.28
CA THR A 41 2.14 5.99 -1.52
C THR A 41 1.50 5.10 -0.48
N ASN A 42 2.05 3.90 -0.30
CA ASN A 42 1.68 3.01 0.80
C ASN A 42 2.45 3.34 2.08
N LYS A 43 3.46 4.23 2.01
CA LYS A 43 4.41 4.53 3.09
C LYS A 43 4.61 6.04 3.21
N LYS A 44 3.57 6.74 3.68
CA LYS A 44 3.61 8.20 3.87
C LYS A 44 4.75 8.63 4.80
N ASP A 45 5.01 7.87 5.86
CA ASP A 45 6.01 8.23 6.88
C ASP A 45 7.47 8.09 6.41
N GLN A 46 7.69 7.48 5.25
CA GLN A 46 9.03 7.38 4.63
C GLN A 46 9.32 8.53 3.66
N LEU A 47 8.34 9.41 3.41
CA LEU A 47 8.54 10.59 2.59
C LEU A 47 9.27 11.68 3.39
N ASP A 48 10.05 12.49 2.67
CA ASP A 48 10.69 13.66 3.24
C ASP A 48 9.63 14.63 3.79
N PRO A 49 9.70 15.04 5.08
CA PRO A 49 8.81 16.02 5.69
C PRO A 49 8.70 17.34 4.89
N ALA A 50 9.73 17.72 4.12
CA ALA A 50 9.72 18.91 3.28
C ALA A 50 8.75 18.82 2.09
N LEU A 51 8.29 17.64 1.69
CA LEU A 51 7.36 17.45 0.57
C LEU A 51 5.90 17.45 1.00
N ILE A 52 5.63 16.92 2.19
CA ILE A 52 4.29 16.86 2.78
C ILE A 52 3.80 18.21 3.33
N ARG A 53 4.62 19.27 3.20
CA ARG A 53 4.29 20.63 3.61
C ARG A 53 3.26 21.27 2.66
N ARG A 54 2.49 22.22 3.21
CA ARG A 54 1.56 23.04 2.43
C ARG A 54 2.29 23.79 1.30
N GLY A 55 1.67 23.82 0.12
CA GLY A 55 2.25 24.39 -1.11
C GLY A 55 2.95 23.36 -2.02
N ARG A 56 3.15 22.13 -1.54
CA ARG A 56 3.61 20.98 -2.33
C ARG A 56 2.53 19.90 -2.31
N MET A 57 2.67 18.87 -1.48
CA MET A 57 1.61 17.91 -1.22
C MET A 57 0.71 18.45 -0.10
N ASP A 58 -0.25 19.30 -0.46
CA ASP A 58 -1.09 20.04 0.49
C ASP A 58 -2.39 19.30 0.89
N LYS A 59 -2.92 18.45 0.01
CA LYS A 59 -4.08 17.59 0.26
C LYS A 59 -3.67 16.13 0.42
N HIS A 60 -3.95 15.56 1.58
CA HIS A 60 -3.71 14.14 1.87
C HIS A 60 -5.05 13.45 2.04
N ILE A 61 -5.28 12.40 1.27
CA ILE A 61 -6.44 11.52 1.37
C ILE A 61 -5.90 10.13 1.71
N GLU A 62 -6.33 9.58 2.83
CA GLU A 62 -6.00 8.21 3.22
C GLU A 62 -7.03 7.25 2.60
N MET A 63 -6.55 6.26 1.86
CA MET A 63 -7.37 5.18 1.32
C MET A 63 -7.30 4.00 2.29
N SER A 64 -8.22 3.98 3.26
CA SER A 64 -8.31 2.94 4.29
C SER A 64 -8.94 1.63 3.79
N TYR A 65 -8.99 0.63 4.68
CA TYR A 65 -9.72 -0.61 4.46
C TYR A 65 -11.23 -0.39 4.29
N CYS A 66 -11.88 -1.39 3.70
CA CYS A 66 -13.31 -1.39 3.47
C CYS A 66 -14.05 -1.48 4.80
N ARG A 67 -14.89 -0.48 5.07
CA ARG A 67 -15.83 -0.48 6.19
C ARG A 67 -17.25 -0.53 5.67
N TYR A 68 -18.22 -0.65 6.57
CA TYR A 68 -19.62 -0.88 6.24
C TYR A 68 -20.19 0.11 5.21
N GLU A 69 -19.90 1.41 5.36
CA GLU A 69 -20.35 2.43 4.41
C GLU A 69 -19.80 2.22 2.99
N ALA A 70 -18.52 1.89 2.86
CA ALA A 70 -17.91 1.58 1.56
C ALA A 70 -18.52 0.29 0.98
N PHE A 71 -18.72 -0.73 1.81
CA PHE A 71 -19.37 -1.97 1.41
C PHE A 71 -20.79 -1.73 0.86
N LYS A 72 -21.62 -0.90 1.50
CA LYS A 72 -22.97 -0.56 1.00
C LYS A 72 -22.92 0.05 -0.39
N VAL A 73 -21.95 0.94 -0.65
CA VAL A 73 -21.75 1.53 -1.98
C VAL A 73 -21.36 0.45 -2.99
N LEU A 74 -20.45 -0.47 -2.64
CA LEU A 74 -20.05 -1.57 -3.54
C LEU A 74 -21.22 -2.54 -3.80
N ALA A 75 -21.99 -2.90 -2.77
CA ALA A 75 -23.15 -3.77 -2.89
C ALA A 75 -24.24 -3.14 -3.77
N SER A 76 -24.50 -1.84 -3.60
CA SER A 76 -25.41 -1.10 -4.48
C SER A 76 -24.91 -1.06 -5.92
N ASN A 77 -23.61 -0.83 -6.13
CA ASN A 77 -23.05 -0.68 -7.47
C ASN A 77 -22.97 -2.01 -8.26
N TYR A 78 -22.72 -3.13 -7.58
CA TYR A 78 -22.48 -4.42 -8.25
C TYR A 78 -23.68 -5.37 -8.21
N LEU A 79 -24.54 -5.27 -7.19
CA LEU A 79 -25.65 -6.20 -6.98
C LEU A 79 -27.03 -5.53 -7.05
N ASP A 80 -27.09 -4.21 -7.24
CA ASP A 80 -28.32 -3.40 -7.22
C ASP A 80 -29.13 -3.56 -5.91
N ILE A 81 -28.45 -3.91 -4.81
CA ILE A 81 -29.07 -4.12 -3.50
C ILE A 81 -29.10 -2.79 -2.74
N THR A 82 -30.27 -2.47 -2.18
CA THR A 82 -30.44 -1.39 -1.22
C THR A 82 -30.64 -1.97 0.17
N ASP A 83 -30.28 -1.23 1.22
CA ASP A 83 -30.22 -1.64 2.64
C ASP A 83 -31.42 -2.46 3.17
N HIS A 84 -32.55 -2.43 2.48
CA HIS A 84 -33.82 -3.02 2.91
C HIS A 84 -34.06 -4.48 2.49
N GLN A 85 -33.19 -5.08 1.66
CA GLN A 85 -33.48 -6.37 1.05
C GLN A 85 -32.83 -7.58 1.76
N LEU A 86 -31.71 -7.41 2.49
CA LEU A 86 -30.92 -8.52 3.07
C LEU A 86 -30.29 -8.19 4.43
N PHE A 87 -31.13 -7.78 5.40
CA PHE A 87 -30.69 -7.30 6.72
C PHE A 87 -29.78 -8.25 7.49
N GLU A 88 -29.99 -9.57 7.43
CA GLU A 88 -29.19 -10.52 8.22
C GLU A 88 -27.74 -10.61 7.73
N LEU A 89 -27.53 -10.75 6.41
CA LEU A 89 -26.18 -10.82 5.83
C LEU A 89 -25.45 -9.48 5.95
N PHE A 90 -26.14 -8.36 5.78
CA PHE A 90 -25.55 -7.03 5.94
C PHE A 90 -25.07 -6.81 7.38
N GLY A 91 -25.86 -7.18 8.39
CA GLY A 91 -25.47 -7.06 9.79
C GLY A 91 -24.33 -8.00 10.18
N GLU A 92 -24.21 -9.17 9.56
CA GLU A 92 -23.05 -10.05 9.74
C GLU A 92 -21.78 -9.46 9.11
N ILE A 93 -21.88 -8.95 7.87
CA ILE A 93 -20.76 -8.31 7.16
C ILE A 93 -20.28 -7.06 7.89
N GLU A 94 -21.19 -6.24 8.42
CA GLU A 94 -20.86 -5.05 9.22
C GLU A 94 -19.93 -5.42 10.38
N LYS A 95 -20.33 -6.38 11.21
CA LYS A 95 -19.54 -6.86 12.35
C LYS A 95 -18.20 -7.44 11.92
N LEU A 96 -18.18 -8.21 10.83
CA LEU A 96 -16.94 -8.81 10.33
C LEU A 96 -15.95 -7.76 9.79
N LEU A 97 -16.43 -6.70 9.15
CA LEU A 97 -15.59 -5.59 8.65
C LEU A 97 -15.06 -4.68 9.75
N GLU A 98 -15.62 -4.74 10.97
CA GLU A 98 -15.04 -4.09 12.16
C GLU A 98 -13.82 -4.87 12.68
N ASP A 99 -13.86 -6.20 12.60
CA ASP A 99 -12.83 -7.08 13.15
C ASP A 99 -11.69 -7.40 12.16
N VAL A 100 -11.92 -7.22 10.86
CA VAL A 100 -11.01 -7.65 9.79
C VAL A 100 -10.71 -6.48 8.86
N ASP A 101 -9.42 -6.33 8.56
CA ASP A 101 -8.95 -5.42 7.52
C ASP A 101 -8.95 -6.14 6.16
N MET A 102 -9.83 -5.67 5.26
CA MET A 102 -9.93 -6.14 3.88
C MET A 102 -10.00 -4.93 2.95
N SER A 103 -9.30 -4.95 1.81
CA SER A 103 -9.31 -3.80 0.91
C SER A 103 -10.65 -3.69 0.17
N PRO A 104 -11.07 -2.47 -0.24
CA PRO A 104 -12.27 -2.33 -1.07
C PRO A 104 -12.21 -3.13 -2.38
N ALA A 105 -11.00 -3.36 -2.91
CA ALA A 105 -10.81 -4.18 -4.11
C ALA A 105 -11.09 -5.67 -3.84
N ASP A 106 -10.57 -6.20 -2.73
CA ASP A 106 -10.82 -7.60 -2.33
C ASP A 106 -12.32 -7.81 -2.04
N VAL A 107 -12.98 -6.85 -1.38
CA VAL A 107 -14.44 -6.90 -1.18
C VAL A 107 -15.17 -6.91 -2.52
N ALA A 108 -14.80 -6.02 -3.44
CA ALA A 108 -15.42 -5.93 -4.75
C ALA A 108 -15.27 -7.23 -5.56
N GLU A 109 -14.10 -7.89 -5.48
CA GLU A 109 -13.88 -9.19 -6.11
C GLU A 109 -14.96 -10.20 -5.70
N HIS A 110 -15.22 -10.36 -4.40
CA HIS A 110 -16.24 -11.29 -3.91
C HIS A 110 -17.68 -10.92 -4.34
N LEU A 111 -17.93 -9.65 -4.65
CA LEU A 111 -19.23 -9.18 -5.14
C LEU A 111 -19.40 -9.38 -6.66
N MET A 112 -18.30 -9.51 -7.42
CA MET A 112 -18.31 -9.64 -8.88
C MET A 112 -18.31 -11.09 -9.40
N VAL A 113 -17.98 -12.07 -8.56
CA VAL A 113 -17.55 -13.43 -9.00
C VAL A 113 -18.63 -14.33 -9.62
N THR A 114 -19.91 -13.94 -9.63
CA THR A 114 -20.97 -14.89 -10.01
C THR A 114 -21.55 -14.62 -11.42
N GLU A 115 -21.43 -15.59 -12.34
CA GLU A 115 -22.04 -15.56 -13.69
C GLU A 115 -23.57 -15.38 -13.67
N LYS A 116 -24.19 -15.64 -12.52
CA LYS A 116 -25.59 -15.33 -12.23
C LYS A 116 -25.56 -14.25 -11.16
N ARG A 117 -26.25 -13.12 -11.37
CA ARG A 117 -26.45 -12.02 -10.39
C ARG A 117 -27.25 -12.48 -9.17
N ASP A 118 -26.79 -13.53 -8.50
CA ASP A 118 -27.35 -14.02 -7.26
C ASP A 118 -26.68 -13.25 -6.11
N ALA A 119 -27.37 -12.19 -5.70
CA ALA A 119 -27.00 -11.33 -4.59
C ALA A 119 -26.65 -12.14 -3.33
N ASP A 120 -27.45 -13.16 -3.00
CA ASP A 120 -27.26 -13.96 -1.81
C ASP A 120 -25.99 -14.79 -1.89
N ALA A 121 -25.71 -15.37 -3.07
CA ALA A 121 -24.50 -16.16 -3.27
C ALA A 121 -23.23 -15.31 -3.13
N CYS A 122 -23.21 -14.11 -3.72
CA CYS A 122 -22.09 -13.17 -3.59
C CYS A 122 -21.85 -12.77 -2.12
N LEU A 123 -22.90 -12.39 -1.41
CA LEU A 123 -22.81 -11.96 -0.01
C LEU A 123 -22.38 -13.10 0.91
N LYS A 124 -22.91 -14.31 0.71
CA LYS A 124 -22.45 -15.50 1.45
C LYS A 124 -20.98 -15.81 1.16
N GLY A 125 -20.55 -15.67 -0.09
CA GLY A 125 -19.13 -15.80 -0.47
C GLY A 125 -18.24 -14.81 0.28
N LEU A 126 -18.65 -13.55 0.34
CA LEU A 126 -17.94 -12.51 1.11
C LEU A 126 -17.88 -12.83 2.61
N VAL A 127 -18.99 -13.29 3.22
CA VAL A 127 -19.01 -13.70 4.63
C VAL A 127 -18.01 -14.83 4.90
N VAL A 128 -17.93 -15.83 4.03
CA VAL A 128 -16.95 -16.93 4.16
C VAL A 128 -15.53 -16.40 4.09
N ALA A 129 -15.24 -15.51 3.14
CA ALA A 129 -13.93 -14.91 2.99
C ALA A 129 -13.52 -14.08 4.23
N LEU A 130 -14.44 -13.26 4.75
CA LEU A 130 -14.21 -12.46 5.96
C LEU A 130 -13.98 -13.32 7.20
N LYS A 131 -14.75 -14.40 7.39
CA LYS A 131 -14.52 -15.36 8.48
C LYS A 131 -13.15 -16.03 8.39
N LYS A 132 -12.76 -16.46 7.20
CA LYS A 132 -11.44 -17.05 6.96
C LYS A 132 -10.32 -16.05 7.24
N ALA A 133 -10.48 -14.80 6.83
CA ALA A 133 -9.52 -13.74 7.13
C ALA A 133 -9.42 -13.47 8.63
N LYS A 134 -10.54 -13.46 9.35
CA LYS A 134 -10.58 -13.34 10.81
C LYS A 134 -9.81 -14.47 11.51
N GLU A 135 -10.03 -15.72 11.10
CA GLU A 135 -9.31 -16.87 11.63
C GLU A 135 -7.79 -16.77 11.40
N GLN A 136 -7.37 -16.32 10.22
CA GLN A 136 -5.95 -16.13 9.91
C GLN A 136 -5.29 -15.07 10.81
N VAL A 137 -5.98 -13.97 11.08
CA VAL A 137 -5.49 -12.93 12.00
C VAL A 137 -5.30 -13.51 13.40
N VAL A 138 -6.26 -14.27 13.92
CA VAL A 138 -6.14 -14.94 15.23
C VAL A 138 -4.94 -15.88 15.26
N ILE A 139 -4.75 -16.71 14.22
CA ILE A 139 -3.61 -17.64 14.13
C ILE A 139 -2.27 -16.88 14.12
N ILE A 140 -2.18 -15.74 13.42
CA ILE A 140 -0.97 -14.91 13.38
C ILE A 140 -0.71 -14.29 14.77
N MET A 141 -1.74 -13.87 15.48
CA MET A 141 -1.62 -13.30 16.82
C MET A 141 -1.23 -14.35 17.88
N GLU A 142 -1.69 -15.60 17.72
CA GLU A 142 -1.37 -16.72 18.63
C GLU A 142 0.03 -17.33 18.40
N LYS A 143 0.73 -16.98 17.31
CA LYS A 143 2.11 -17.41 17.03
C LYS A 143 3.07 -16.21 17.02
N PRO A 144 3.49 -15.69 18.19
CA PRO A 144 4.31 -14.48 18.26
C PRO A 144 5.79 -14.65 17.83
N GLU A 145 6.30 -15.86 17.62
CA GLU A 145 7.71 -16.08 17.27
C GLU A 145 7.89 -16.93 16.00
N GLN A 146 8.23 -16.27 14.88
CA GLN A 146 9.18 -16.78 13.86
C GLN A 146 9.44 -15.82 12.66
N SER A 147 8.96 -14.56 12.67
CA SER A 147 9.30 -13.60 11.60
C SER A 147 10.47 -12.66 11.92
N LYS A 148 11.03 -12.69 13.14
CA LYS A 148 12.16 -11.82 13.53
C LYS A 148 13.57 -12.37 13.27
N LEU A 149 13.74 -13.58 12.71
CA LEU A 149 15.08 -14.17 12.45
C LEU A 149 15.45 -14.34 10.97
N ASN A 150 14.66 -13.84 10.00
CA ASN A 150 15.08 -13.77 8.59
C ASN A 150 15.44 -12.36 8.13
N LYS A 151 15.94 -11.51 9.04
CA LYS A 151 16.66 -10.28 8.71
C LYS A 151 17.90 -10.15 9.59
N GLY A 152 18.81 -11.11 9.46
CA GLY A 152 20.12 -11.06 10.07
C GLY A 152 21.01 -12.16 9.53
N ILE A 153 22.07 -11.73 8.82
CA ILE A 153 23.25 -12.47 8.34
C ILE A 153 23.07 -13.02 6.91
N GLY A 154 23.84 -12.62 5.89
CA GLY A 154 25.09 -11.85 5.86
C GLY A 154 25.25 -11.06 4.55
N GLU A 155 26.33 -10.34 4.29
CA GLU A 155 27.64 -10.31 4.93
C GLU A 155 28.20 -8.89 4.88
N GLY A 156 29.02 -8.53 5.88
CA GLY A 156 29.56 -7.20 6.03
C GLY A 156 30.67 -6.85 5.04
N TRP A 157 30.92 -5.55 4.90
CA TRP A 157 32.23 -5.02 4.57
C TRP A 157 32.66 -3.99 5.61
N LYS A 158 33.95 -4.09 5.91
CA LYS A 158 34.72 -3.38 6.92
C LYS A 158 34.85 -1.91 6.52
N ASP A 159 34.53 -1.02 7.45
CA ASP A 159 35.09 0.32 7.45
C ASP A 159 36.48 0.27 8.08
N ASP A 160 37.51 0.15 7.24
CA ASP A 160 38.88 0.53 7.60
C ASP A 160 39.36 1.61 6.61
N LYS A 161 39.66 2.78 7.20
CA LYS A 161 40.33 3.99 6.65
C LYS A 161 39.41 4.95 5.88
N ALA A 162 39.46 6.27 6.08
CA ALA A 162 40.56 7.11 6.52
C ALA A 162 40.01 8.40 7.15
N ASN A 163 40.66 8.88 8.22
CA ASN A 163 40.66 10.30 8.53
C ASN A 163 42.08 10.84 8.28
N LYS A 164 42.15 11.62 7.20
CA LYS A 164 42.92 12.85 6.96
C LYS A 164 44.40 12.92 7.38
N ASP A 165 45.22 13.10 6.34
CA ASP A 165 46.20 14.18 6.18
C ASP A 165 46.44 15.08 7.40
N GLU A 166 47.59 14.89 8.05
CA GLU A 166 48.43 15.99 8.54
C GLU A 166 49.91 15.62 8.32
N THR A 167 50.70 16.60 7.89
CA THR A 167 52.17 16.69 7.72
C THR A 167 52.87 16.20 6.44
N CYS A 168 53.43 17.21 5.74
CA CYS A 168 54.44 17.27 4.67
C CYS A 168 54.05 16.92 3.24
#